data_AF-A0ABD2VTF9-F1
#
_entry.id   AF-A0ABD2VTF9-F1
#
_cell.length_a   1.000
_cell.length_b   1.000
_cell.length_c   1.000
_cell.angle_alpha   90.00
_cell.angle_beta   90.00
_cell.angle_gamma   90.00
#
_symmetry.space_group_name_H-M   'P 1'
#
loop_
_entity.id
_entity.type
_entity.pdbx_description
1 polymer ?
#
loop_
_entity_poly.entity_id
_entity_poly.type
_entity_poly.pdbx_seq_one_letter_code
_entity_poly.pdbx_strand_id
1 'polypeptide(L)'
;MSSESETDSDDIPAEILETANEICLNLLPEKSRRQYTAAYNEFKSWRSEKKITSFDEKVILVYFNEIAEKFAPSTLWARYSMLKATLYAYDSVEIGSYKNVISFLKRKNKHYKRKKSKILTSIEVTRFCREAEDEKFLLHKAVLVTGVSGACRREELTNLTIENVKDYDRKMMHISILKTKTGVERSFAVVGDFYKILKQYMNLRPKKCSTNRLFLTYRDGKCTNQPVGINKIGSIPNAIAKFLNLSDSDLYTGHSFRRTSATLLVEAGGDITNVKKLGGWKSTAVAESYIENSLLHKQNIAQRICDSVSIPMAATSNSKLSSTSASTSALNQPSTSALNQPSTSTTNLKRKSTFQKIPEELEEMPIQRGPKKVKFNDDVESRDVELFSQQVVISSTPNGGLDLESFSQTQNEDNVESIPQAPSPYTQRVRSAVDSCTRLGALTSLGRQTVPCVNRLLRALVA
;
A
#
# COMPACT_ATOMS: atom_id res chain seq x y z
N MET A 1 1.56 49.86 38.99
CA MET A 1 2.87 49.88 38.30
C MET A 1 2.88 48.71 37.36
N SER A 2 3.36 48.98 36.15
CA SER A 2 3.20 48.18 34.94
C SER A 2 3.93 46.83 34.98
N SER A 3 3.40 45.96 34.14
CA SER A 3 3.94 44.71 33.60
C SER A 3 5.38 44.80 33.09
N GLU A 4 6.20 43.80 33.41
CA GLU A 4 7.31 43.34 32.56
C GLU A 4 7.30 41.81 32.57
N SER A 5 6.80 41.22 31.48
CA SER A 5 7.08 39.85 31.10
C SER A 5 8.29 39.91 30.18
N GLU A 6 9.48 39.71 30.74
CA GLU A 6 10.73 39.58 30.00
C GLU A 6 10.61 38.38 29.05
N THR A 7 10.65 38.66 27.75
CA THR A 7 10.80 37.66 26.70
C THR A 7 12.27 37.49 26.40
N ASP A 8 12.81 36.31 26.75
CA ASP A 8 14.18 35.79 26.54
C ASP A 8 14.68 35.74 25.07
N SER A 9 14.10 36.52 24.15
CA SER A 9 14.45 36.50 22.72
C SER A 9 15.57 37.47 22.30
N ASP A 10 16.00 38.36 23.19
CA ASP A 10 16.85 39.50 22.83
C ASP A 10 18.36 39.18 22.80
N ASP A 11 18.76 37.95 23.14
CA ASP A 11 20.18 37.55 23.26
C ASP A 11 20.70 36.67 22.10
N ILE A 12 19.91 36.46 21.04
CA ILE A 12 20.33 35.66 19.88
C ILE A 12 20.85 36.58 18.76
N PRO A 13 22.12 36.45 18.33
CA PRO A 13 22.66 37.19 17.20
C PRO A 13 21.82 37.02 15.93
N ALA A 14 21.62 38.12 15.19
CA ALA A 14 20.80 38.14 13.97
C ALA A 14 21.24 37.10 12.92
N GLU A 15 22.54 36.84 12.79
CA GLU A 15 23.11 35.83 11.89
C GLU A 15 22.67 34.39 12.26
N ILE A 16 22.55 34.11 13.56
CA ILE A 16 22.05 32.82 14.06
C ILE A 16 20.55 32.69 13.79
N LEU A 17 19.78 33.77 13.96
CA LEU A 17 18.35 33.77 13.63
C LEU A 17 18.10 33.58 12.13
N GLU A 18 18.88 34.23 11.27
CA GLU A 18 18.79 34.08 9.82
C GLU A 18 19.15 32.64 9.40
N THR A 19 20.24 32.10 9.93
CA THR A 19 20.66 30.71 9.70
C THR A 19 19.59 29.72 10.19
N ALA A 20 19.01 29.95 11.37
CA ALA A 20 17.95 29.11 11.92
C ALA A 20 16.69 29.14 11.03
N ASN A 21 16.31 30.32 10.51
CA ASN A 21 15.21 30.45 9.57
C ASN A 21 15.48 29.69 8.27
N GLU A 22 16.67 29.80 7.69
CA GLU A 22 17.06 29.03 6.50
C GLU A 22 17.02 27.52 6.74
N ILE A 23 17.51 27.06 7.90
CA ILE A 23 17.42 25.65 8.30
C ILE A 23 15.95 25.23 8.40
N CYS A 24 15.10 26.00 9.06
CA CYS A 24 13.66 25.72 9.19
C CYS A 24 12.95 25.63 7.84
N LEU A 25 13.32 26.47 6.88
CA LEU A 25 12.83 26.40 5.50
C LEU A 25 13.25 25.11 4.79
N ASN A 26 14.47 24.66 5.03
CA ASN A 26 15.03 23.44 4.47
C ASN A 26 14.48 22.16 5.13
N LEU A 27 13.83 22.24 6.30
CA LEU A 27 13.12 21.10 6.92
C LEU A 27 11.86 20.69 6.14
N LEU A 28 11.34 21.55 5.25
CA LEU A 28 10.18 21.20 4.42
C LEU A 28 10.53 20.10 3.41
N PRO A 29 9.71 19.04 3.26
CA PRO A 29 10.02 17.94 2.35
C PRO A 29 10.19 18.42 0.90
N GLU A 30 11.38 18.24 0.33
CA GLU A 30 11.76 18.79 -0.97
C GLU A 30 10.78 18.40 -2.10
N LYS A 31 10.46 17.10 -2.21
CA LYS A 31 9.53 16.56 -3.22
C LYS A 31 8.10 17.11 -3.07
N SER A 32 7.70 17.52 -1.87
CA SER A 32 6.34 18.00 -1.57
C SER A 32 6.27 19.50 -1.31
N ARG A 33 7.40 20.23 -1.39
CA ARG A 33 7.49 21.67 -1.08
C ARG A 33 6.40 22.47 -1.78
N ARG A 34 6.19 22.23 -3.08
CA ARG A 34 5.14 22.88 -3.87
C ARG A 34 3.74 22.70 -3.28
N GLN A 35 3.41 21.52 -2.76
CA GLN A 35 2.10 21.25 -2.15
C GLN A 35 1.95 21.96 -0.80
N TYR A 36 3.02 21.96 0.00
CA TYR A 36 3.06 22.65 1.28
C TYR A 36 2.86 24.16 1.08
N THR A 37 3.63 24.76 0.17
CA THR A 37 3.52 26.19 -0.18
C THR A 37 2.13 26.52 -0.74
N ALA A 38 1.53 25.66 -1.57
CA ALA A 38 0.17 25.89 -2.07
C ALA A 38 -0.87 25.88 -0.94
N ALA A 39 -0.78 24.92 -0.02
CA ALA A 39 -1.69 24.84 1.12
C ALA A 39 -1.56 26.05 2.06
N TYR A 40 -0.33 26.52 2.27
CA TYR A 40 0.00 27.74 3.00
C TYR A 40 -0.61 28.99 2.35
N ASN A 41 -0.35 29.19 1.06
CA ASN A 41 -0.84 30.35 0.32
C ASN A 41 -2.37 30.41 0.28
N GLU A 42 -3.04 29.27 0.12
CA GLU A 42 -4.50 29.18 0.18
C GLU A 42 -5.04 29.63 1.56
N PHE A 43 -4.37 29.25 2.65
CA PHE A 43 -4.73 29.71 3.99
C PHE A 43 -4.49 31.21 4.19
N LYS A 44 -3.33 31.74 3.75
CA LYS A 44 -3.02 33.18 3.84
C LYS A 44 -3.99 34.03 3.00
N SER A 45 -4.40 33.53 1.84
CA SER A 45 -5.42 34.16 0.98
C SER A 45 -6.78 34.21 1.69
N TRP A 46 -7.24 33.08 2.22
CA TRP A 46 -8.47 33.01 3.00
C TRP A 46 -8.46 33.98 4.20
N ARG A 47 -7.33 34.08 4.91
CA ARG A 47 -7.18 35.04 6.01
C ARG A 47 -7.26 36.49 5.57
N SER A 48 -6.65 36.80 4.43
CA SER A 48 -6.66 38.16 3.85
C SER A 48 -8.06 38.56 3.42
N GLU A 49 -8.81 37.65 2.80
CA GLU A 49 -10.23 37.84 2.42
C GLU A 49 -11.12 38.12 3.63
N LYS A 50 -10.91 37.39 4.73
CA LYS A 50 -11.63 37.58 5.99
C LYS A 50 -11.12 38.76 6.83
N LYS A 51 -10.06 39.44 6.39
CA LYS A 51 -9.38 40.55 7.10
C LYS A 51 -8.88 40.16 8.50
N ILE A 52 -8.34 38.95 8.65
CA ILE A 52 -7.86 38.40 9.92
C ILE A 52 -6.32 38.40 9.98
N THR A 53 -5.76 39.07 10.98
CA THR A 53 -4.30 39.13 11.25
C THR A 53 -3.82 38.10 12.29
N SER A 54 -4.70 37.55 13.12
CA SER A 54 -4.36 36.54 14.13
C SER A 54 -4.20 35.12 13.56
N PHE A 55 -3.34 34.32 14.21
CA PHE A 55 -3.19 32.87 14.00
C PHE A 55 -3.83 32.02 15.10
N ASP A 56 -4.65 32.63 15.98
CA ASP A 56 -5.29 31.96 17.11
C ASP A 56 -5.97 30.63 16.73
N GLU A 57 -6.03 29.71 17.69
CA GLU A 57 -6.68 28.41 17.52
C GLU A 57 -8.10 28.52 16.96
N LYS A 58 -8.86 29.54 17.38
CA LYS A 58 -10.22 29.80 16.88
C LYS A 58 -10.24 30.10 15.38
N VAL A 59 -9.26 30.84 14.88
CA VAL A 59 -9.11 31.18 13.45
C VAL A 59 -8.82 29.91 12.65
N ILE A 60 -7.87 29.10 13.12
CA ILE A 60 -7.51 27.83 12.49
C ILE A 60 -8.70 26.87 12.50
N LEU A 61 -9.45 26.79 13.60
CA LEU A 61 -10.62 25.94 13.74
C LEU A 61 -11.73 26.34 12.75
N VAL A 62 -12.01 27.63 12.61
CA VAL A 62 -13.00 28.15 11.63
C VAL A 62 -12.56 27.83 10.21
N TYR A 63 -11.28 28.05 9.88
CA TYR A 63 -10.74 27.69 8.56
C TYR A 63 -10.93 26.21 8.26
N PHE A 64 -10.53 25.31 9.17
CA PHE A 64 -10.70 23.87 8.98
C PHE A 64 -12.16 23.44 8.92
N ASN A 65 -13.07 24.15 9.60
CA ASN A 65 -14.49 23.90 9.48
C ASN A 65 -15.02 24.26 8.08
N GLU A 66 -14.65 25.42 7.53
CA GLU A 66 -15.08 25.83 6.18
C GLU A 66 -14.53 24.89 5.10
N ILE A 67 -13.25 24.52 5.17
CA ILE A 67 -12.67 23.62 4.15
C ILE A 67 -13.12 22.16 4.31
N ALA A 68 -13.67 21.78 5.47
CA ALA A 68 -14.25 20.44 5.69
C ALA A 68 -15.53 20.19 4.90
N GLU A 69 -16.20 21.23 4.40
CA GLU A 69 -17.32 21.07 3.46
C GLU A 69 -16.86 20.61 2.08
N LYS A 70 -15.61 20.92 1.72
CA LYS A 70 -15.05 20.69 0.38
C LYS A 70 -14.15 19.46 0.33
N PHE A 71 -13.46 19.14 1.42
CA PHE A 71 -12.41 18.13 1.44
C PHE A 71 -12.73 16.93 2.33
N ALA A 72 -12.25 15.75 1.90
CA ALA A 72 -12.33 14.54 2.70
C ALA A 72 -11.48 14.65 3.97
N PRO A 73 -11.83 13.95 5.06
CA PRO A 73 -11.08 13.97 6.32
C PRO A 73 -9.59 13.67 6.19
N SER A 74 -9.19 12.76 5.30
CA SER A 74 -7.76 12.49 5.04
C SER A 74 -7.04 13.70 4.44
N THR A 75 -7.70 14.44 3.55
CA THR A 75 -7.17 15.65 2.94
C THR A 75 -7.08 16.78 3.97
N LEU A 76 -8.06 16.90 4.87
CA LEU A 76 -7.98 17.86 5.99
C LEU A 76 -6.76 17.59 6.87
N TRP A 77 -6.51 16.33 7.23
CA TRP A 77 -5.31 15.96 7.97
C TRP A 77 -4.02 16.30 7.23
N ALA A 78 -3.94 16.01 5.92
CA ALA A 78 -2.78 16.39 5.12
C ALA A 78 -2.58 17.91 5.10
N ARG A 79 -3.65 18.69 4.93
CA ARG A 79 -3.59 20.16 4.95
C ARG A 79 -3.20 20.71 6.32
N TYR A 80 -3.68 20.10 7.40
CA TYR A 80 -3.22 20.41 8.77
C TYR A 80 -1.73 20.16 8.93
N SER A 81 -1.22 19.03 8.46
CA SER A 81 0.21 18.73 8.54
C SER A 81 1.06 19.68 7.70
N MET A 82 0.59 20.03 6.50
CA MET A 82 1.25 21.03 5.66
C MET A 82 1.28 22.38 6.36
N LEU A 83 0.13 22.86 6.86
CA LEU A 83 0.05 24.12 7.58
C LEU A 83 0.87 24.12 8.87
N LYS A 84 0.89 23.02 9.62
CA LYS A 84 1.70 22.89 10.83
C LYS A 84 3.17 23.15 10.53
N ALA A 85 3.69 22.54 9.47
CA ALA A 85 5.08 22.73 9.07
C ALA A 85 5.34 24.14 8.52
N THR A 86 4.49 24.65 7.64
CA THR A 86 4.71 25.95 6.98
C THR A 86 4.49 27.13 7.92
N LEU A 87 3.50 27.08 8.81
CA LEU A 87 3.25 28.17 9.76
C LEU A 87 4.34 28.26 10.81
N TYR A 88 4.89 27.11 11.20
CA TYR A 88 6.08 27.08 12.05
C TYR A 88 7.28 27.67 11.31
N ALA A 89 7.53 27.26 10.06
CA ALA A 89 8.72 27.70 9.30
C ALA A 89 8.66 29.16 8.83
N TYR A 90 7.48 29.69 8.48
CA TYR A 90 7.35 31.03 7.87
C TYR A 90 6.85 32.11 8.84
N ASP A 91 6.06 31.73 9.84
CA ASP A 91 5.41 32.68 10.75
C ASP A 91 5.73 32.40 12.22
N SER A 92 6.59 31.41 12.53
CA SER A 92 6.93 30.95 13.89
C SER A 92 5.71 30.58 14.74
N VAL A 93 4.65 30.07 14.10
CA VAL A 93 3.39 29.69 14.76
C VAL A 93 3.31 28.17 14.97
N GLU A 94 3.24 27.76 16.23
CA GLU A 94 3.07 26.35 16.61
C GLU A 94 1.59 25.95 16.77
N ILE A 95 0.94 25.57 15.67
CA ILE A 95 -0.45 25.04 15.73
C ILE A 95 -0.54 23.60 16.27
N GLY A 96 0.61 22.96 16.56
CA GLY A 96 0.66 21.60 17.10
C GLY A 96 0.03 21.46 18.49
N SER A 97 0.00 22.55 19.24
CA SER A 97 -0.59 22.66 20.57
C SER A 97 -2.12 22.87 20.55
N TYR A 98 -2.72 23.08 19.37
CA TYR A 98 -4.13 23.44 19.20
C TYR A 98 -5.05 22.21 19.35
N LYS A 99 -5.38 21.89 20.60
CA LYS A 99 -6.15 20.69 21.00
C LYS A 99 -7.56 20.64 20.39
N ASN A 100 -8.24 21.77 20.22
CA ASN A 100 -9.59 21.83 19.64
C ASN A 100 -9.55 21.54 18.14
N VAL A 101 -8.55 22.06 17.42
CA VAL A 101 -8.33 21.75 15.99
C VAL A 101 -8.04 20.26 15.81
N ILE A 102 -7.14 19.71 16.60
CA ILE A 102 -6.80 18.28 16.57
C ILE A 102 -8.04 17.43 16.88
N SER A 103 -8.82 17.80 17.90
CA SER A 103 -10.03 17.07 18.29
C SER A 103 -11.12 17.12 17.21
N PHE A 104 -11.28 18.26 16.55
CA PHE A 104 -12.17 18.43 15.40
C PHE A 104 -11.77 17.50 14.25
N LEU A 105 -10.48 17.49 13.87
CA LEU A 105 -9.97 16.64 12.79
C LEU A 105 -10.09 15.14 13.13
N LYS A 106 -9.85 14.75 14.38
CA LYS A 106 -10.05 13.36 14.86
C LYS A 106 -11.52 12.95 14.74
N ARG A 107 -12.46 13.82 15.16
CA ARG A 107 -13.90 13.56 15.09
C ARG A 107 -14.39 13.40 13.66
N LYS A 108 -13.95 14.28 12.74
CA LYS A 108 -14.28 14.17 11.30
C LYS A 108 -13.75 12.86 10.69
N ASN A 109 -12.63 12.35 11.17
CA ASN A 109 -12.02 11.12 10.64
C ASN A 109 -12.64 9.82 11.19
N LYS A 110 -13.35 9.85 12.33
CA LYS A 110 -13.79 8.64 13.07
C LYS A 110 -14.58 7.64 12.22
N HIS A 111 -15.47 8.11 11.35
CA HIS A 111 -16.30 7.25 10.49
C HIS A 111 -15.88 7.27 9.02
N TYR A 112 -14.76 7.93 8.71
CA TYR A 112 -14.28 8.05 7.35
C TYR A 112 -13.64 6.76 6.88
N LYS A 113 -14.19 6.17 5.82
CA LYS A 113 -13.61 5.03 5.13
C LYS A 113 -12.93 5.51 3.87
N ARG A 114 -11.60 5.34 3.80
CA ARG A 114 -10.83 5.66 2.60
C ARG A 114 -11.26 4.78 1.44
N LYS A 115 -11.39 5.39 0.26
CA LYS A 115 -11.51 4.65 -0.99
C LYS A 115 -10.22 3.88 -1.23
N LYS A 116 -10.33 2.61 -1.62
CA LYS A 116 -9.19 1.77 -2.00
C LYS A 116 -9.34 1.37 -3.46
N SER A 117 -8.22 1.20 -4.15
CA SER A 117 -8.23 0.69 -5.52
C SER A 117 -8.68 -0.76 -5.55
N LYS A 118 -9.49 -1.15 -6.53
CA LYS A 118 -9.91 -2.54 -6.71
C LYS A 118 -8.70 -3.44 -7.00
N ILE A 119 -8.83 -4.71 -6.64
CA ILE A 119 -7.83 -5.75 -6.92
C ILE A 119 -8.25 -6.59 -8.11
N LEU A 120 -7.28 -7.30 -8.69
CA LEU A 120 -7.51 -8.37 -9.67
C LEU A 120 -7.46 -9.72 -8.93
N THR A 121 -8.40 -10.61 -9.21
CA THR A 121 -8.39 -11.99 -8.69
C THR A 121 -7.35 -12.86 -9.41
N SER A 122 -7.02 -14.03 -8.85
CA SER A 122 -6.12 -14.99 -9.50
C SER A 122 -6.62 -15.42 -10.87
N ILE A 123 -7.94 -15.61 -11.00
CA ILE A 123 -8.62 -15.97 -12.24
C ILE A 123 -8.49 -14.83 -13.27
N GLU A 124 -8.73 -13.59 -12.87
CA GLU A 124 -8.62 -12.42 -13.75
C GLU A 124 -7.19 -12.19 -14.24
N VAL A 125 -6.19 -12.32 -13.35
CA VAL A 125 -4.77 -12.23 -13.71
C VAL A 125 -4.41 -13.32 -14.73
N THR A 126 -4.83 -14.56 -14.47
CA THR A 126 -4.58 -15.69 -15.38
C THR A 126 -5.26 -15.47 -16.72
N ARG A 127 -6.52 -15.04 -16.71
CA ARG A 127 -7.32 -14.78 -17.91
C ARG A 127 -6.66 -13.73 -18.79
N PHE A 128 -6.28 -12.58 -18.22
CA PHE A 128 -5.60 -11.53 -18.96
C PHE A 128 -4.27 -12.00 -19.56
N CYS A 129 -3.45 -12.72 -18.80
CA CYS A 129 -2.18 -13.23 -19.28
C CYS A 129 -2.32 -14.22 -20.45
N ARG A 130 -3.40 -15.01 -20.47
CA ARG A 130 -3.65 -16.03 -21.50
C ARG A 130 -4.37 -15.48 -22.74
N GLU A 131 -5.40 -14.67 -22.54
CA GLU A 131 -6.34 -14.28 -23.61
C GLU A 131 -5.98 -12.98 -24.31
N ALA A 132 -5.27 -12.04 -23.65
CA ALA A 132 -4.92 -10.78 -24.27
C ALA A 132 -3.83 -10.99 -25.34
N GLU A 133 -4.02 -10.43 -26.53
CA GLU A 133 -3.06 -10.53 -27.63
C GLU A 133 -1.72 -9.86 -27.26
N ASP A 134 -0.60 -10.57 -27.42
CA ASP A 134 0.71 -10.04 -27.09
C ASP A 134 1.07 -8.81 -27.94
N GLU A 135 0.68 -8.80 -29.21
CA GLU A 135 0.94 -7.69 -30.15
C GLU A 135 0.49 -6.31 -29.60
N LYS A 136 -0.57 -6.29 -28.78
CA LYS A 136 -1.12 -5.09 -28.15
C LYS A 136 -0.80 -4.99 -26.65
N PHE A 137 -0.81 -6.12 -25.94
CA PHE A 137 -0.84 -6.14 -24.48
C PHE A 137 0.43 -6.69 -23.82
N LEU A 138 1.47 -7.07 -24.55
CA LEU A 138 2.68 -7.63 -23.94
C LEU A 138 3.32 -6.71 -22.89
N LEU A 139 3.37 -5.39 -23.12
CA LEU A 139 3.80 -4.43 -22.10
C LEU A 139 2.89 -4.46 -20.85
N HIS A 140 1.57 -4.53 -21.04
CA HIS A 140 0.62 -4.57 -19.93
C HIS A 140 0.80 -5.85 -19.12
N LYS A 141 1.00 -6.99 -19.79
CA LYS A 141 1.32 -8.28 -19.15
C LYS A 141 2.64 -8.21 -18.39
N ALA A 142 3.70 -7.69 -19.00
CA ALA A 142 5.01 -7.54 -18.35
C ALA A 142 4.93 -6.67 -17.08
N VAL A 143 4.25 -5.52 -17.14
CA VAL A 143 4.07 -4.66 -15.97
C VAL A 143 3.17 -5.31 -14.92
N LEU A 144 2.11 -6.03 -15.32
CA LEU A 144 1.25 -6.78 -14.42
C LEU A 144 2.04 -7.82 -13.64
N VAL A 145 2.80 -8.69 -14.32
CA VAL A 145 3.54 -9.77 -13.66
C VAL A 145 4.62 -9.22 -12.74
N THR A 146 5.37 -8.20 -13.16
CA THR A 146 6.35 -7.53 -12.28
C THR A 146 5.68 -6.86 -11.08
N GLY A 147 4.56 -6.15 -11.30
CA GLY A 147 3.84 -5.44 -10.26
C GLY A 147 3.20 -6.37 -9.22
N VAL A 148 2.61 -7.48 -9.67
CA VAL A 148 1.97 -8.48 -8.79
C VAL A 148 3.02 -9.33 -8.09
N SER A 149 4.12 -9.74 -8.74
CA SER A 149 5.19 -10.49 -8.07
C SER A 149 5.94 -9.69 -7.02
N GLY A 150 6.09 -8.37 -7.22
CA GLY A 150 6.88 -7.52 -6.34
C GLY A 150 6.08 -6.61 -5.41
N ALA A 151 4.74 -6.66 -5.46
CA ALA A 151 3.87 -5.69 -4.81
C ALA A 151 4.28 -4.22 -5.11
N CYS A 152 4.77 -3.96 -6.32
CA CYS A 152 5.48 -2.71 -6.63
C CYS A 152 4.53 -1.50 -6.69
N ARG A 153 5.02 -0.34 -6.24
CA ARG A 153 4.38 0.96 -6.53
C ARG A 153 4.60 1.35 -7.98
N ARG A 154 3.74 2.22 -8.52
CA ARG A 154 3.90 2.78 -9.87
C ARG A 154 5.27 3.44 -10.09
N GLU A 155 5.81 4.14 -9.09
CA GLU A 155 7.11 4.81 -9.18
C GLU A 155 8.27 3.82 -9.20
N GLU A 156 8.18 2.74 -8.42
CA GLU A 156 9.14 1.63 -8.42
C GLU A 156 9.14 0.92 -9.78
N LEU A 157 7.95 0.58 -10.31
CA LEU A 157 7.80 -0.01 -11.65
C LEU A 157 8.33 0.91 -12.74
N THR A 158 8.02 2.21 -12.62
CA THR A 158 8.50 3.23 -13.55
C THR A 158 10.02 3.18 -13.55
N ASN A 159 10.68 3.43 -12.42
CA ASN A 159 12.12 3.63 -12.33
C ASN A 159 12.99 2.36 -12.47
N LEU A 160 12.39 1.18 -12.53
CA LEU A 160 13.12 -0.08 -12.66
C LEU A 160 13.98 -0.10 -13.94
N THR A 161 15.23 -0.56 -13.83
CA THR A 161 16.18 -0.66 -14.93
C THR A 161 16.50 -2.11 -15.29
N ILE A 162 17.16 -2.33 -16.44
CA ILE A 162 17.62 -3.65 -16.85
C ILE A 162 18.66 -4.22 -15.87
N GLU A 163 19.53 -3.38 -15.31
CA GLU A 163 20.55 -3.76 -14.33
C GLU A 163 19.94 -4.28 -13.02
N ASN A 164 18.70 -3.89 -12.72
CA ASN A 164 17.97 -4.38 -11.56
C ASN A 164 17.47 -5.83 -11.73
N VAL A 165 17.50 -6.39 -12.95
CA VAL A 165 16.97 -7.72 -13.26
C VAL A 165 18.12 -8.70 -13.50
N LYS A 166 18.23 -9.70 -12.63
CA LYS A 166 19.18 -10.82 -12.77
C LYS A 166 18.43 -12.09 -13.17
N ASP A 167 18.80 -12.66 -14.31
CA ASP A 167 18.22 -13.90 -14.83
C ASP A 167 19.05 -15.11 -14.33
N TYR A 168 18.41 -16.04 -13.63
CA TYR A 168 19.03 -17.25 -13.09
C TYR A 168 18.46 -18.49 -13.78
N ASP A 169 19.32 -19.17 -14.54
CA ASP A 169 19.11 -20.48 -15.18
C ASP A 169 17.82 -20.62 -16.00
N ARG A 170 17.32 -19.51 -16.57
CA ARG A 170 16.07 -19.48 -17.34
C ARG A 170 14.84 -19.98 -16.57
N LYS A 171 14.90 -19.99 -15.24
CA LYS A 171 13.83 -20.47 -14.34
C LYS A 171 13.29 -19.36 -13.45
N MET A 172 14.12 -18.40 -13.08
CA MET A 172 13.71 -17.27 -12.25
C MET A 172 14.43 -15.99 -12.65
N MET A 173 13.73 -14.87 -12.52
CA MET A 173 14.33 -13.53 -12.52
C MET A 173 14.27 -12.95 -11.11
N HIS A 174 15.42 -12.55 -10.59
CA HIS A 174 15.51 -11.76 -9.37
C HIS A 174 15.50 -10.28 -9.73
N ILE A 175 14.63 -9.51 -9.06
CA ILE A 175 14.47 -8.08 -9.31
C ILE A 175 14.77 -7.32 -8.03
N SER A 176 15.76 -6.43 -8.08
CA SER A 176 16.17 -5.56 -6.97
C SER A 176 15.56 -4.17 -7.09
N ILE A 177 14.91 -3.69 -6.03
CA ILE A 177 14.40 -2.33 -5.89
C ILE A 177 15.30 -1.59 -4.88
N LEU A 178 16.26 -0.84 -5.40
CA LEU A 178 17.24 -0.09 -4.59
C LEU A 178 16.67 1.23 -4.07
N LYS A 179 15.81 1.89 -4.86
CA LYS A 179 15.19 3.17 -4.49
C LYS A 179 13.73 2.96 -4.15
N THR A 180 13.38 3.07 -2.87
CA THR A 180 12.00 3.03 -2.39
C THR A 180 11.61 4.34 -1.72
N LYS A 181 10.30 4.58 -1.55
CA LYS A 181 9.78 5.78 -0.84
C LYS A 181 10.43 5.94 0.55
N THR A 182 10.76 4.83 1.22
CA THR A 182 11.26 4.81 2.61
C THR A 182 12.76 4.52 2.72
N GLY A 183 13.50 4.52 1.61
CA GLY A 183 14.94 4.22 1.59
C GLY A 183 15.33 2.79 1.98
N VAL A 184 14.35 1.88 2.06
CA VAL A 184 14.61 0.47 2.38
C VAL A 184 14.71 -0.30 1.07
N GLU A 185 15.87 -0.89 0.80
CA GLU A 185 16.06 -1.77 -0.34
C GLU A 185 15.28 -3.06 -0.16
N ARG A 186 14.76 -3.59 -1.26
CA ARG A 186 14.08 -4.89 -1.26
C ARG A 186 14.22 -5.57 -2.61
N SER A 187 13.98 -6.88 -2.64
CA SER A 187 13.95 -7.65 -3.88
C SER A 187 12.81 -8.66 -3.90
N PHE A 188 12.51 -9.19 -5.08
CA PHE A 188 11.54 -10.26 -5.26
C PHE A 188 11.91 -11.13 -6.47
N ALA A 189 11.30 -12.30 -6.56
CA ALA A 189 11.50 -13.23 -7.67
C ALA A 189 10.27 -13.28 -8.58
N VAL A 190 10.52 -13.46 -9.87
CA VAL A 190 9.52 -13.75 -10.90
C VAL A 190 9.82 -15.15 -11.46
N VAL A 191 8.84 -16.04 -11.39
CA VAL A 191 9.00 -17.47 -11.72
C VAL A 191 7.86 -17.97 -12.62
N GLY A 192 8.00 -19.19 -13.15
CA GLY A 192 6.93 -19.87 -13.90
C GLY A 192 6.50 -19.11 -15.16
N ASP A 193 5.19 -19.03 -15.42
CA ASP A 193 4.67 -18.35 -16.60
C ASP A 193 4.90 -16.84 -16.56
N PHE A 194 4.98 -16.24 -15.38
CA PHE A 194 5.32 -14.82 -15.24
C PHE A 194 6.74 -14.53 -15.71
N TYR A 195 7.68 -15.45 -15.46
CA TYR A 195 9.04 -15.36 -15.98
C TYR A 195 9.04 -15.37 -17.52
N LYS A 196 8.27 -16.28 -18.14
CA LYS A 196 8.19 -16.40 -19.61
C LYS A 196 7.70 -15.09 -20.25
N ILE A 197 6.62 -14.51 -19.71
CA ILE A 197 6.04 -13.24 -20.16
C ILE A 197 7.07 -12.11 -20.06
N LEU A 198 7.71 -11.97 -18.90
CA LEU A 198 8.69 -10.91 -18.69
C LEU A 198 9.91 -11.08 -19.60
N LYS A 199 10.40 -12.31 -19.77
CA LYS A 199 11.51 -12.62 -20.68
C LYS A 199 11.17 -12.30 -22.13
N GLN A 200 9.98 -12.69 -22.59
CA GLN A 200 9.51 -12.40 -23.94
C GLN A 200 9.50 -10.89 -24.20
N TYR A 201 8.97 -10.10 -23.27
CA TYR A 201 8.99 -8.64 -23.38
C TYR A 201 10.43 -8.07 -23.41
N MET A 202 11.31 -8.55 -22.53
CA MET A 202 12.71 -8.10 -22.47
C MET A 202 13.49 -8.42 -23.75
N ASN A 203 13.21 -9.55 -24.41
CA ASN A 203 13.87 -9.94 -25.66
C ASN A 203 13.54 -9.01 -26.84
N LEU A 204 12.43 -8.27 -26.77
CA LEU A 204 12.05 -7.30 -27.80
C LEU A 204 12.74 -5.94 -27.63
N ARG A 205 13.57 -5.77 -26.60
CA ARG A 205 14.32 -4.54 -26.38
C ARG A 205 15.22 -4.23 -27.60
N PRO A 206 15.20 -2.99 -28.12
CA PRO A 206 16.08 -2.59 -29.21
C PRO A 206 17.57 -2.74 -28.82
N LYS A 207 18.39 -3.29 -29.73
CA LYS A 207 19.83 -3.51 -29.49
C LYS A 207 20.58 -2.22 -29.11
N LYS A 208 20.21 -1.10 -29.74
CA LYS A 208 20.72 0.24 -29.43
C LYS A 208 19.63 1.02 -28.71
N CYS A 209 19.61 0.92 -27.38
CA CYS A 209 18.66 1.63 -26.52
C CYS A 209 19.44 2.68 -25.71
N SER A 210 18.98 3.94 -25.72
CA SER A 210 19.68 5.04 -25.03
C SER A 210 19.33 5.15 -23.55
N THR A 211 18.30 4.43 -23.10
CA THR A 211 17.87 4.41 -21.70
C THR A 211 18.08 3.03 -21.11
N ASN A 212 18.33 2.96 -19.79
CA ASN A 212 18.42 1.70 -19.05
C ASN A 212 17.08 1.28 -18.42
N ARG A 213 16.02 2.08 -18.59
CA ARG A 213 14.67 1.77 -18.07
C ARG A 213 14.17 0.45 -18.62
N LEU A 214 13.65 -0.41 -17.73
CA LEU A 214 13.15 -1.75 -18.08
C LEU A 214 11.97 -1.64 -19.05
N PHE A 215 10.96 -0.86 -18.67
CA PHE A 215 9.74 -0.70 -19.46
C PHE A 215 9.89 0.42 -20.50
N LEU A 216 9.89 0.00 -21.76
CA LEU A 216 9.83 0.83 -22.96
C LEU A 216 8.43 0.81 -23.58
N THR A 217 8.12 1.86 -24.33
CA THR A 217 6.87 1.97 -25.08
C THR A 217 6.80 0.87 -26.11
N TYR A 218 5.68 0.15 -26.08
CA TYR A 218 5.40 -1.00 -26.91
C TYR A 218 4.16 -0.75 -27.76
N ARG A 219 4.28 -0.97 -29.07
CA ARG A 219 3.20 -0.83 -30.05
C ARG A 219 3.39 -1.86 -31.15
N ASP A 220 2.31 -2.52 -31.55
CA ASP A 220 2.22 -3.39 -32.72
C ASP A 220 3.40 -4.39 -32.80
N GLY A 221 3.59 -5.15 -31.72
CA GLY A 221 4.63 -6.18 -31.68
C GLY A 221 6.04 -5.68 -31.33
N LYS A 222 6.28 -4.36 -31.23
CA LYS A 222 7.64 -3.79 -31.17
C LYS A 222 7.85 -2.85 -29.97
N CYS A 223 9.02 -2.96 -29.34
CA CYS A 223 9.51 -1.98 -28.38
C CYS A 223 10.21 -0.83 -29.10
N THR A 224 9.92 0.40 -28.68
CA THR A 224 10.56 1.62 -29.17
C THR A 224 11.59 2.13 -28.15
N ASN A 225 12.54 2.96 -28.56
CA ASN A 225 13.53 3.56 -27.65
C ASN A 225 12.94 4.76 -26.87
N GLN A 226 11.78 4.56 -26.24
CA GLN A 226 11.17 5.56 -25.36
C GLN A 226 10.70 4.90 -24.06
N PRO A 227 11.12 5.38 -22.88
CA PRO A 227 10.67 4.83 -21.61
C PRO A 227 9.18 5.07 -21.38
N VAL A 228 8.50 4.13 -20.71
CA VAL A 228 7.08 4.31 -20.36
C VAL A 228 6.96 5.31 -19.21
N GLY A 229 6.09 6.31 -19.39
CA GLY A 229 5.80 7.32 -18.37
C GLY A 229 4.99 6.79 -17.18
N ILE A 230 5.18 7.42 -16.01
CA ILE A 230 4.55 7.03 -14.73
C ILE A 230 3.02 6.98 -14.80
N ASN A 231 2.39 7.89 -15.53
CA ASN A 231 0.94 7.94 -15.71
C ASN A 231 0.44 6.76 -16.53
N LYS A 232 1.19 6.36 -17.58
CA LYS A 232 0.84 5.18 -18.38
C LYS A 232 0.95 3.92 -17.54
N ILE A 233 2.05 3.72 -16.81
CA ILE A 233 2.21 2.61 -15.85
C ILE A 233 1.05 2.59 -14.85
N GLY A 234 0.72 3.73 -14.24
CA GLY A 234 -0.39 3.84 -13.29
C GLY A 234 -1.78 3.57 -13.87
N SER A 235 -1.95 3.68 -15.19
CA SER A 235 -3.21 3.39 -15.90
C SER A 235 -3.35 1.95 -16.38
N ILE A 236 -2.27 1.15 -16.35
CA ILE A 236 -2.29 -0.25 -16.84
C ILE A 236 -3.36 -1.10 -16.12
N PRO A 237 -3.54 -1.01 -14.78
CA PRO A 237 -4.62 -1.74 -14.11
C PRO A 237 -6.02 -1.41 -14.66
N ASN A 238 -6.31 -0.14 -14.97
CA ASN A 238 -7.56 0.29 -15.61
C ASN A 238 -7.70 -0.33 -17.02
N ALA A 239 -6.62 -0.34 -17.80
CA ALA A 239 -6.63 -0.93 -19.14
C ALA A 239 -6.91 -2.45 -19.10
N ILE A 240 -6.32 -3.16 -18.13
CA ILE A 240 -6.58 -4.59 -17.88
C ILE A 240 -8.04 -4.80 -17.47
N ALA A 241 -8.55 -4.00 -16.53
CA ALA A 241 -9.94 -4.10 -16.10
C ALA A 241 -10.93 -3.87 -17.25
N LYS A 242 -10.63 -2.91 -18.14
CA LYS A 242 -11.41 -2.66 -19.37
C LYS A 242 -11.38 -3.85 -20.32
N PHE A 243 -10.21 -4.43 -20.57
CA PHE A 243 -10.09 -5.64 -21.40
C PHE A 243 -10.93 -6.79 -20.84
N LEU A 244 -10.91 -6.96 -19.51
CA LEU A 244 -11.63 -8.01 -18.80
C LEU A 244 -13.13 -7.72 -18.61
N ASN A 245 -13.63 -6.58 -19.10
CA ASN A 245 -15.02 -6.10 -18.90
C ASN A 245 -15.44 -6.05 -17.42
N LEU A 246 -14.54 -5.63 -16.53
CA LEU A 246 -14.84 -5.49 -15.10
C LEU A 246 -15.61 -4.20 -14.82
N SER A 247 -16.53 -4.24 -13.87
CA SER A 247 -17.27 -3.07 -13.41
C SER A 247 -16.37 -2.06 -12.69
N ASP A 248 -16.69 -0.77 -12.85
CA ASP A 248 -15.94 0.35 -12.29
C ASP A 248 -14.43 0.29 -12.58
N SER A 249 -14.07 0.11 -13.86
CA SER A 249 -12.66 0.02 -14.29
C SER A 249 -11.80 1.18 -13.76
N ASP A 250 -12.40 2.35 -13.54
CA ASP A 250 -11.72 3.56 -13.05
C ASP A 250 -11.24 3.45 -11.59
N LEU A 251 -11.73 2.46 -10.84
CA LEU A 251 -11.25 2.13 -9.51
C LEU A 251 -9.99 1.25 -9.53
N TYR A 252 -9.56 0.77 -10.70
CA TYR A 252 -8.29 0.07 -10.88
C TYR A 252 -7.19 1.09 -11.20
N THR A 253 -6.35 1.39 -10.20
CA THR A 253 -5.34 2.45 -10.29
C THR A 253 -3.94 1.86 -10.11
N GLY A 254 -2.90 2.69 -10.15
CA GLY A 254 -1.51 2.26 -9.94
C GLY A 254 -1.23 1.54 -8.61
N HIS A 255 -2.18 1.56 -7.66
CA HIS A 255 -2.08 0.82 -6.41
C HIS A 255 -2.70 -0.60 -6.45
N SER A 256 -3.45 -0.92 -7.51
CA SER A 256 -4.16 -2.19 -7.66
C SER A 256 -3.21 -3.38 -7.60
N PHE A 257 -2.09 -3.37 -8.32
CA PHE A 257 -1.15 -4.51 -8.31
C PHE A 257 -0.56 -4.80 -6.94
N ARG A 258 -0.25 -3.75 -6.18
CA ARG A 258 0.27 -3.88 -4.81
C ARG A 258 -0.75 -4.51 -3.88
N ARG A 259 -2.03 -4.15 -4.01
CA ARG A 259 -3.13 -4.75 -3.24
C ARG A 259 -3.46 -6.18 -3.70
N THR A 260 -3.48 -6.42 -5.01
CA THR A 260 -3.62 -7.75 -5.61
C THR A 260 -2.57 -8.69 -5.06
N SER A 261 -1.30 -8.29 -5.09
CA SER A 261 -0.17 -9.07 -4.58
C SER A 261 -0.35 -9.52 -3.12
N ALA A 262 -0.65 -8.58 -2.23
CA ALA A 262 -0.88 -8.87 -0.81
C ALA A 262 -2.05 -9.83 -0.59
N THR A 263 -3.15 -9.63 -1.32
CA THR A 263 -4.36 -10.46 -1.18
C THR A 263 -4.11 -11.87 -1.68
N LEU A 264 -3.53 -12.03 -2.88
CA LEU A 264 -3.22 -13.34 -3.45
C LEU A 264 -2.26 -14.15 -2.58
N LEU A 265 -1.27 -13.49 -1.97
CA LEU A 265 -0.34 -14.16 -1.05
C LEU A 265 -1.06 -14.73 0.18
N VAL A 266 -1.98 -13.98 0.77
CA VAL A 266 -2.75 -14.42 1.95
C VAL A 266 -3.76 -15.51 1.57
N GLU A 267 -4.42 -15.37 0.42
CA GLU A 267 -5.32 -16.41 -0.10
C GLU A 267 -4.56 -17.72 -0.39
N ALA A 268 -3.29 -17.65 -0.79
CA ALA A 268 -2.40 -18.80 -0.92
C ALA A 268 -1.84 -19.32 0.42
N GLY A 269 -2.26 -18.76 1.57
CA GLY A 269 -1.85 -19.20 2.90
C GLY A 269 -0.60 -18.51 3.46
N GLY A 270 -0.10 -17.46 2.81
CA GLY A 270 0.99 -16.65 3.33
C GLY A 270 0.58 -15.90 4.61
N ASP A 271 1.49 -15.87 5.59
CA ASP A 271 1.28 -15.14 6.83
C ASP A 271 1.56 -13.64 6.66
N ILE A 272 1.24 -12.86 7.70
CA ILE A 272 1.46 -11.42 7.69
C ILE A 272 2.95 -11.06 7.60
N THR A 273 3.85 -11.92 8.07
CA THR A 273 5.30 -11.74 7.97
C THR A 273 5.75 -11.78 6.50
N ASN A 274 5.25 -12.74 5.73
CA ASN A 274 5.51 -12.88 4.30
C ASN A 274 4.97 -11.65 3.55
N VAL A 275 3.76 -11.19 3.87
CA VAL A 275 3.18 -9.98 3.29
C VAL A 275 4.06 -8.77 3.59
N LYS A 276 4.49 -8.56 4.84
CA LYS A 276 5.39 -7.46 5.22
C LYS A 276 6.70 -7.47 4.45
N LYS A 277 7.36 -8.63 4.36
CA LYS A 277 8.61 -8.80 3.59
C LYS A 277 8.39 -8.51 2.10
N LEU A 278 7.29 -9.00 1.53
CA LEU A 278 6.93 -8.79 0.13
C LEU A 278 6.63 -7.33 -0.21
N GLY A 279 5.92 -6.58 0.63
CA GLY A 279 5.65 -5.17 0.33
C GLY A 279 6.72 -4.20 0.84
N GLY A 280 7.66 -4.66 1.67
CA GLY A 280 8.54 -3.76 2.42
C GLY A 280 7.78 -2.94 3.46
N TRP A 281 6.75 -3.52 4.10
CA TRP A 281 5.95 -2.83 5.12
C TRP A 281 6.53 -3.07 6.52
N LYS A 282 6.91 -1.98 7.21
CA LYS A 282 7.41 -2.06 8.59
C LYS A 282 6.33 -2.44 9.60
N SER A 283 5.10 -1.99 9.37
CA SER A 283 3.97 -2.14 10.31
C SER A 283 2.93 -3.13 9.80
N THR A 284 2.46 -4.00 10.69
CA THR A 284 1.41 -4.98 10.45
C THR A 284 0.11 -4.31 10.01
N ALA A 285 -0.33 -3.28 10.72
CA ALA A 285 -1.54 -2.52 10.37
C ALA A 285 -1.50 -1.93 8.94
N VAL A 286 -0.32 -1.53 8.47
CA VAL A 286 -0.15 -1.06 7.09
C VAL A 286 -0.28 -2.23 6.13
N ALA A 287 0.44 -3.33 6.35
CA ALA A 287 0.36 -4.52 5.51
C ALA A 287 -1.08 -5.06 5.39
N GLU A 288 -1.79 -5.15 6.52
CA GLU A 288 -3.20 -5.56 6.57
C GLU A 288 -4.11 -4.65 5.77
N SER A 289 -3.82 -3.34 5.72
CA SER A 289 -4.63 -2.39 4.95
C SER A 289 -4.61 -2.66 3.44
N TYR A 290 -3.61 -3.40 2.92
CA TYR A 290 -3.54 -3.79 1.51
C TYR A 290 -4.37 -5.03 1.20
N ILE A 291 -4.58 -5.90 2.18
CA ILE A 291 -5.36 -7.13 2.05
C ILE A 291 -6.83 -6.75 1.81
N GLU A 292 -7.43 -7.32 0.77
CA GLU A 292 -8.85 -7.16 0.49
C GLU A 292 -9.68 -8.08 1.41
N ASN A 293 -10.80 -7.57 1.92
CA ASN A 293 -11.75 -8.38 2.68
C ASN A 293 -12.68 -9.14 1.72
N SER A 294 -12.10 -9.99 0.87
CA SER A 294 -12.83 -10.73 -0.16
C SER A 294 -13.77 -11.77 0.46
N LEU A 295 -14.87 -12.09 -0.22
CA LEU A 295 -15.75 -13.20 0.19
C LEU A 295 -15.00 -14.52 0.17
N LEU A 296 -14.11 -14.71 -0.80
CA LEU A 296 -13.25 -15.89 -0.90
C LEU A 296 -12.36 -16.04 0.33
N HIS A 297 -11.73 -14.96 0.79
CA HIS A 297 -10.91 -14.99 2.01
C HIS A 297 -11.74 -15.36 3.24
N LYS A 298 -12.95 -14.80 3.38
CA LYS A 298 -13.87 -15.17 4.45
C LYS A 298 -14.31 -16.63 4.36
N GLN A 299 -14.57 -17.13 3.16
CA GLN A 299 -14.94 -18.52 2.91
C GLN A 299 -13.78 -19.45 3.26
N ASN A 300 -12.53 -19.11 2.90
CA ASN A 300 -11.35 -19.90 3.27
C ASN A 300 -11.13 -19.93 4.79
N ILE A 301 -11.34 -18.81 5.48
CA ILE A 301 -11.28 -18.78 6.95
C ILE A 301 -12.39 -19.68 7.53
N ALA A 302 -13.63 -19.52 7.06
CA ALA A 302 -14.75 -20.32 7.52
C ALA A 302 -14.51 -21.82 7.27
N GLN A 303 -14.01 -22.19 6.10
CA GLN A 303 -13.69 -23.57 5.76
C GLN A 303 -12.63 -24.15 6.69
N ARG A 304 -11.55 -23.41 6.98
CA ARG A 304 -10.53 -23.86 7.95
C ARG A 304 -11.11 -24.08 9.36
N ILE A 305 -12.05 -23.24 9.78
CA ILE A 305 -12.77 -23.43 11.05
C ILE A 305 -13.62 -24.70 10.97
N CYS A 306 -14.38 -24.90 9.90
CA CYS A 306 -15.20 -26.10 9.70
C CYS A 306 -14.35 -27.38 9.65
N ASP A 307 -13.23 -27.38 8.92
CA ASP A 307 -12.33 -28.52 8.80
C ASP A 307 -11.67 -28.89 10.15
N SER A 308 -11.49 -27.89 11.03
CA SER A 308 -10.97 -28.13 12.39
C SER A 308 -11.99 -28.76 13.33
N VAL A 309 -13.28 -28.75 12.96
CA VAL A 309 -14.38 -29.30 13.75
C VAL A 309 -14.95 -30.51 13.02
N SER A 310 -14.53 -31.71 13.41
CA SER A 310 -15.15 -32.95 12.91
C SER A 310 -16.58 -33.06 13.43
N ILE A 311 -17.57 -32.64 12.65
CA ILE A 311 -18.97 -32.98 12.89
C ILE A 311 -19.22 -34.33 12.21
N PRO A 312 -19.45 -35.42 12.96
CA PRO A 312 -19.88 -36.68 12.36
C PRO A 312 -21.27 -36.45 11.79
N MET A 313 -21.39 -36.29 10.47
CA MET A 313 -22.68 -36.45 9.83
C MET A 313 -23.08 -37.91 9.99
N ALA A 314 -24.21 -38.16 10.65
CA ALA A 314 -24.83 -39.48 10.66
C ALA A 314 -24.99 -39.91 9.21
N ALA A 315 -24.23 -40.93 8.81
CA ALA A 315 -24.36 -41.51 7.49
C ALA A 315 -25.80 -42.02 7.37
N THR A 316 -26.62 -41.37 6.54
CA THR A 316 -27.84 -41.99 6.04
C THR A 316 -27.38 -43.19 5.23
N SER A 317 -27.51 -44.35 5.85
CA SER A 317 -27.27 -45.66 5.29
C SER A 317 -28.18 -45.86 4.09
N ASN A 318 -27.68 -45.58 2.89
CA ASN A 318 -28.20 -46.24 1.70
C ASN A 318 -27.43 -47.55 1.52
N SER A 319 -28.18 -48.62 1.78
CA SER A 319 -27.79 -50.01 1.66
C SER A 319 -27.15 -50.32 0.31
N LYS A 320 -25.94 -50.85 0.42
CA LYS A 320 -25.27 -51.83 -0.44
C LYS A 320 -26.25 -52.63 -1.33
N LEU A 321 -26.12 -52.51 -2.64
CA LEU A 321 -26.34 -53.66 -3.53
C LEU A 321 -25.11 -53.82 -4.43
N SER A 322 -24.53 -55.01 -4.33
CA SER A 322 -23.29 -55.43 -4.96
C SER A 322 -23.60 -56.00 -6.34
N SER A 323 -22.83 -55.61 -7.36
CA SER A 323 -22.44 -56.50 -8.46
C SER A 323 -21.27 -55.91 -9.26
N THR A 324 -20.10 -56.52 -9.08
CA THR A 324 -19.12 -56.92 -10.12
C THR A 324 -19.69 -56.95 -11.55
N SER A 325 -19.01 -56.59 -12.64
CA SER A 325 -17.60 -56.79 -13.03
C SER A 325 -17.31 -56.13 -14.41
N ALA A 326 -16.04 -55.75 -14.61
CA ALA A 326 -15.22 -55.81 -15.83
C ALA A 326 -15.70 -55.27 -17.21
N SER A 327 -14.94 -54.28 -17.69
CA SER A 327 -14.19 -54.20 -18.97
C SER A 327 -14.88 -54.25 -20.35
N THR A 328 -14.32 -53.40 -21.24
CA THR A 328 -14.33 -53.43 -22.74
C THR A 328 -15.69 -53.14 -23.40
N SER A 329 -15.85 -52.47 -24.53
CA SER A 329 -14.98 -51.90 -25.57
C SER A 329 -15.87 -51.08 -26.54
N ALA A 330 -15.23 -50.28 -27.39
CA ALA A 330 -15.77 -49.45 -28.46
C ALA A 330 -17.03 -49.95 -29.23
N LEU A 331 -17.88 -49.01 -29.67
CA LEU A 331 -18.15 -48.70 -31.09
C LEU A 331 -19.34 -47.73 -31.27
N ASN A 332 -19.15 -46.81 -32.22
CA ASN A 332 -20.11 -46.22 -33.16
C ASN A 332 -21.21 -45.23 -32.69
N GLN A 333 -21.03 -44.01 -33.19
CA GLN A 333 -22.08 -43.08 -33.65
C GLN A 333 -22.89 -43.66 -34.84
N PRO A 334 -23.80 -42.92 -35.50
CA PRO A 334 -24.85 -42.01 -35.05
C PRO A 334 -26.22 -42.42 -35.66
N SER A 335 -27.33 -41.85 -35.19
CA SER A 335 -28.51 -41.71 -36.07
C SER A 335 -29.42 -40.57 -35.67
N THR A 336 -29.79 -39.87 -36.73
CA THR A 336 -30.63 -38.69 -36.92
C THR A 336 -32.12 -38.89 -36.59
N SER A 337 -32.84 -37.75 -36.61
CA SER A 337 -34.30 -37.50 -36.75
C SER A 337 -34.95 -36.94 -35.46
N ALA A 338 -35.33 -35.66 -35.37
CA ALA A 338 -36.29 -34.83 -36.13
C ALA A 338 -37.68 -34.78 -35.44
N LEU A 339 -38.23 -33.55 -35.41
CA LEU A 339 -39.54 -33.11 -34.88
C LEU A 339 -39.67 -33.16 -33.34
N ASN A 340 -40.19 -32.16 -32.63
CA ASN A 340 -41.29 -31.25 -32.94
C ASN A 340 -41.24 -30.01 -32.04
N GLN A 341 -41.72 -28.86 -32.53
CA GLN A 341 -42.16 -27.75 -31.67
C GLN A 341 -43.47 -28.13 -30.93
N PRO A 342 -43.92 -27.32 -29.95
CA PRO A 342 -44.87 -26.28 -30.36
C PRO A 342 -44.64 -24.89 -29.73
N SER A 343 -45.05 -23.94 -30.56
CA SER A 343 -45.34 -22.53 -30.41
C SER A 343 -46.35 -22.13 -29.31
N THR A 344 -46.33 -20.81 -29.04
CA THR A 344 -47.42 -19.87 -28.63
C THR A 344 -47.40 -19.39 -27.18
N SER A 345 -47.75 -18.14 -26.82
CA SER A 345 -47.94 -16.86 -27.51
C SER A 345 -48.14 -15.77 -26.45
N THR A 346 -47.62 -14.57 -26.72
CA THR A 346 -48.12 -13.20 -26.39
C THR A 346 -48.57 -12.83 -24.96
N THR A 347 -48.04 -11.71 -24.45
CA THR A 347 -48.75 -10.42 -24.48
C THR A 347 -47.84 -9.22 -24.18
N ASN A 348 -48.05 -8.16 -24.95
CA ASN A 348 -47.40 -6.85 -24.92
C ASN A 348 -48.10 -5.91 -23.91
N LEU A 349 -47.36 -4.98 -23.31
CA LEU A 349 -47.89 -3.65 -22.98
C LEU A 349 -46.83 -2.56 -23.17
N LYS A 350 -47.06 -1.70 -24.17
CA LYS A 350 -46.40 -0.40 -24.39
C LYS A 350 -47.11 0.67 -23.55
N ARG A 351 -46.36 1.61 -22.97
CA ARG A 351 -46.84 2.97 -22.69
C ARG A 351 -45.85 3.98 -23.28
N LYS A 352 -46.37 4.79 -24.21
CA LYS A 352 -45.77 6.03 -24.74
C LYS A 352 -46.13 7.18 -23.79
N SER A 353 -45.24 8.15 -23.61
CA SER A 353 -45.62 9.52 -23.32
C SER A 353 -44.78 10.48 -24.16
N THR A 354 -45.46 11.17 -25.05
CA THR A 354 -44.97 12.30 -25.84
C THR A 354 -45.22 13.57 -25.03
N PHE A 355 -44.30 14.54 -25.02
CA PHE A 355 -44.63 15.94 -24.76
C PHE A 355 -43.85 16.87 -25.69
N GLN A 356 -44.57 17.91 -26.12
CA GLN A 356 -44.32 18.87 -27.20
C GLN A 356 -43.13 19.82 -26.98
N LYS A 357 -42.70 20.41 -28.09
CA LYS A 357 -41.68 21.45 -28.27
C LYS A 357 -42.33 22.63 -29.02
N ILE A 358 -42.22 23.88 -28.56
CA ILE A 358 -42.14 25.18 -29.32
C ILE A 358 -41.65 26.30 -28.32
N PRO A 359 -41.20 27.53 -28.72
CA PRO A 359 -39.84 27.92 -29.14
C PRO A 359 -39.15 29.06 -28.32
N GLU A 360 -37.82 29.11 -28.52
CA GLU A 360 -36.84 30.21 -28.72
C GLU A 360 -37.03 31.68 -28.22
N GLU A 361 -35.88 32.22 -27.79
CA GLU A 361 -35.40 33.64 -27.77
C GLU A 361 -35.50 34.45 -26.45
N LEU A 362 -34.34 34.68 -25.80
CA LEU A 362 -33.81 36.01 -25.41
C LEU A 362 -32.49 35.90 -24.59
N GLU A 363 -31.44 36.47 -25.19
CA GLU A 363 -30.24 37.13 -24.65
C GLU A 363 -29.16 36.39 -23.83
N GLU A 364 -27.95 36.41 -24.41
CA GLU A 364 -26.67 35.99 -23.85
C GLU A 364 -26.08 37.05 -22.87
N MET A 365 -25.55 36.59 -21.72
CA MET A 365 -24.48 37.28 -20.99
C MET A 365 -23.45 36.27 -20.47
N PRO A 366 -22.13 36.58 -20.49
CA PRO A 366 -21.07 35.58 -20.32
C PRO A 366 -20.75 35.29 -18.85
N ILE A 367 -20.93 34.04 -18.41
CA ILE A 367 -20.46 33.56 -17.11
C ILE A 367 -19.00 33.12 -17.23
N GLN A 368 -18.13 33.81 -16.47
CA GLN A 368 -16.72 33.51 -16.37
C GLN A 368 -16.48 32.08 -15.84
N ARG A 369 -15.62 31.34 -16.56
CA ARG A 369 -15.21 29.98 -16.21
C ARG A 369 -14.38 30.00 -14.92
N GLY A 370 -14.93 29.43 -13.85
CA GLY A 370 -14.19 29.13 -12.63
C GLY A 370 -12.99 28.21 -12.86
N PRO A 371 -11.98 28.22 -11.97
CA PRO A 371 -10.74 27.50 -12.18
C PRO A 371 -10.95 25.98 -12.20
N LYS A 372 -10.29 25.33 -13.15
CA LYS A 372 -10.26 23.87 -13.34
C LYS A 372 -9.86 23.16 -12.04
N LYS A 373 -10.63 22.13 -11.64
CA LYS A 373 -10.29 21.20 -10.55
C LYS A 373 -8.86 20.69 -10.70
N VAL A 374 -7.96 21.12 -9.81
CA VAL A 374 -6.64 20.49 -9.63
C VAL A 374 -6.86 19.11 -9.03
N LYS A 375 -6.46 18.06 -9.77
CA LYS A 375 -6.43 16.68 -9.24
C LYS A 375 -5.37 16.61 -8.15
N PHE A 376 -5.79 16.54 -6.88
CA PHE A 376 -4.91 16.14 -5.78
C PHE A 376 -4.55 14.67 -5.95
N ASN A 377 -3.26 14.35 -5.95
CA ASN A 377 -2.80 12.97 -5.77
C ASN A 377 -2.96 12.64 -4.28
N ASP A 378 -3.87 11.73 -3.93
CA ASP A 378 -4.16 11.28 -2.56
C ASP A 378 -3.03 10.43 -1.92
N ASP A 379 -1.78 10.58 -2.36
CA ASP A 379 -0.64 9.75 -1.95
C ASP A 379 0.01 10.18 -0.60
N VAL A 380 -0.68 11.01 0.21
CA VAL A 380 -0.19 11.41 1.55
C VAL A 380 -0.76 10.46 2.61
N GLU A 381 0.00 9.42 2.95
CA GLU A 381 -0.25 8.59 4.12
C GLU A 381 -0.04 9.41 5.40
N SER A 382 -1.05 9.48 6.27
CA SER A 382 -1.07 10.23 7.54
C SER A 382 0.02 9.86 8.57
N ARG A 383 0.96 8.96 8.25
CA ARG A 383 2.04 8.53 9.15
C ARG A 383 3.32 9.36 9.02
N ASP A 384 3.46 10.13 7.94
CA ASP A 384 4.61 11.04 7.78
C ASP A 384 4.53 12.25 8.77
N VAL A 385 3.47 12.34 9.59
CA VAL A 385 3.18 13.42 10.54
C VAL A 385 3.60 13.09 11.99
N GLU A 386 3.64 11.81 12.34
CA GLU A 386 3.90 11.36 13.71
C GLU A 386 5.40 11.17 13.97
N LEU A 387 6.19 10.84 12.94
CA LEU A 387 7.65 10.73 13.05
C LEU A 387 8.34 12.09 13.26
N PHE A 388 7.83 13.18 12.67
CA PHE A 388 8.39 14.51 12.89
C PHE A 388 8.19 15.03 14.32
N SER A 389 7.22 14.47 15.07
CA SER A 389 6.93 14.92 16.44
C SER A 389 7.76 14.18 17.51
N GLN A 390 8.53 13.15 17.14
CA GLN A 390 9.38 12.38 18.08
C GLN A 390 10.86 12.80 18.07
N GLN A 391 11.27 13.68 17.16
CA GLN A 391 12.66 14.13 17.05
C GLN A 391 12.98 15.41 17.84
N VAL A 392 12.01 15.97 18.58
CA VAL A 392 12.22 17.13 19.46
C VAL A 392 11.63 16.83 20.84
N VAL A 393 12.25 15.89 21.57
CA VAL A 393 12.14 15.78 23.03
C VAL A 393 13.51 15.40 23.60
N ILE A 394 14.36 16.40 23.73
CA ILE A 394 15.54 16.48 24.61
C ILE A 394 15.37 17.89 25.20
N SER A 395 15.18 18.17 26.49
CA SER A 395 15.76 17.66 27.73
C SER A 395 15.04 18.31 28.94
N SER A 396 15.11 17.68 30.11
CA SER A 396 15.09 18.31 31.46
C SER A 396 15.32 17.18 32.48
N THR A 397 16.33 17.08 33.35
CA THR A 397 17.26 17.98 34.07
C THR A 397 18.45 17.14 34.65
N PRO A 398 19.27 17.57 35.66
CA PRO A 398 20.45 18.44 35.54
C PRO A 398 21.76 17.87 36.14
N ASN A 399 22.87 18.59 35.89
CA ASN A 399 24.12 18.70 36.67
C ASN A 399 25.08 17.50 36.82
N GLY A 400 26.33 17.76 36.41
CA GLY A 400 27.53 17.00 36.80
C GLY A 400 28.66 17.30 35.83
N GLY A 401 29.45 18.34 36.09
CA GLY A 401 30.52 18.80 35.22
C GLY A 401 31.71 17.84 35.12
N LEU A 402 32.53 18.04 34.10
CA LEU A 402 33.95 18.41 34.19
C LEU A 402 34.63 18.20 32.83
N ASP A 403 35.37 19.25 32.46
CA ASP A 403 36.60 19.34 31.69
C ASP A 403 36.67 19.04 30.19
N LEU A 404 36.98 20.13 29.48
CA LEU A 404 37.67 20.18 28.19
C LEU A 404 39.02 19.47 28.29
N GLU A 405 39.38 18.72 27.24
CA GLU A 405 40.70 18.89 26.63
C GLU A 405 40.67 18.54 25.14
N SER A 406 41.17 19.50 24.37
CA SER A 406 41.50 19.48 22.96
C SER A 406 42.59 18.47 22.61
N PHE A 407 42.59 17.87 21.41
CA PHE A 407 43.80 17.82 20.56
C PHE A 407 43.48 17.42 19.11
N SER A 408 44.32 17.94 18.23
CA SER A 408 44.22 18.13 16.78
C SER A 408 44.74 16.97 15.91
N GLN A 409 44.18 16.93 14.70
CA GLN A 409 44.64 16.44 13.37
C GLN A 409 46.04 15.82 13.17
N THR A 410 46.11 14.75 12.34
CA THR A 410 46.79 14.60 11.01
C THR A 410 47.17 13.11 10.76
N GLN A 411 46.61 12.44 9.73
CA GLN A 411 47.11 12.16 8.36
C GLN A 411 48.23 11.08 8.21
N ASN A 412 47.89 10.07 7.41
CA ASN A 412 48.66 9.34 6.38
C ASN A 412 49.37 7.98 6.61
N GLU A 413 48.98 7.08 5.69
CA GLU A 413 49.72 6.09 4.89
C GLU A 413 50.11 4.68 5.43
N ASP A 414 49.44 3.69 4.81
CA ASP A 414 49.99 2.51 4.10
C ASP A 414 50.92 1.49 4.79
N ASN A 415 50.33 0.29 4.95
CA ASN A 415 50.74 -1.01 4.39
C ASN A 415 51.27 -2.13 5.33
N VAL A 416 50.66 -3.30 5.10
CA VAL A 416 51.10 -4.71 5.30
C VAL A 416 51.02 -5.38 6.69
N GLU A 417 50.30 -6.50 6.64
CA GLU A 417 50.47 -7.78 7.35
C GLU A 417 49.48 -8.23 8.43
N SER A 418 49.03 -9.45 8.18
CA SER A 418 47.95 -10.23 8.76
C SER A 418 48.34 -10.91 10.06
N ILE A 419 47.52 -10.73 11.10
CA ILE A 419 47.55 -11.49 12.36
C ILE A 419 46.09 -11.84 12.77
N PRO A 420 45.81 -13.06 13.25
CA PRO A 420 44.45 -13.60 13.33
C PRO A 420 43.64 -13.04 14.52
N GLN A 421 42.38 -12.70 14.28
CA GLN A 421 41.46 -12.21 15.29
C GLN A 421 40.94 -13.34 16.20
N ALA A 422 41.13 -13.16 17.51
CA ALA A 422 40.46 -13.90 18.57
C ALA A 422 38.97 -13.50 18.65
N PRO A 423 38.04 -14.44 18.90
CA PRO A 423 36.61 -14.13 18.98
C PRO A 423 36.22 -13.47 20.31
N SER A 424 35.36 -12.44 20.20
CA SER A 424 34.81 -11.66 21.32
C SER A 424 33.77 -12.44 22.16
N PRO A 425 33.57 -12.09 23.44
CA PRO A 425 32.81 -12.87 24.42
C PRO A 425 31.29 -12.72 24.23
N TYR A 426 30.69 -13.56 23.39
CA TYR A 426 29.23 -13.76 23.35
C TYR A 426 28.81 -15.22 23.08
N THR A 427 29.75 -16.16 23.10
CA THR A 427 29.55 -17.60 22.80
C THR A 427 29.70 -18.49 24.02
N GLN A 428 29.18 -18.05 25.18
CA GLN A 428 29.17 -18.85 26.41
C GLN A 428 27.85 -18.77 27.18
N ARG A 429 26.71 -18.84 26.47
CA ARG A 429 25.38 -19.01 27.10
C ARG A 429 24.32 -19.70 26.23
N VAL A 430 24.68 -20.75 25.48
CA VAL A 430 23.70 -21.72 24.90
C VAL A 430 24.25 -23.16 24.87
N ARG A 431 25.09 -23.53 25.84
CA ARG A 431 25.52 -24.93 26.07
C ARG A 431 25.25 -25.36 27.53
N SER A 432 23.98 -25.32 27.94
CA SER A 432 23.51 -26.05 29.14
C SER A 432 22.00 -26.37 29.12
N ALA A 433 21.38 -26.50 27.95
CA ALA A 433 19.94 -26.77 27.84
C ALA A 433 19.55 -27.81 26.78
N VAL A 434 20.51 -28.62 26.29
CA VAL A 434 20.23 -29.64 25.26
C VAL A 434 20.63 -31.07 25.71
N ASP A 435 21.20 -31.26 26.90
CA ASP A 435 21.64 -32.59 27.38
C ASP A 435 20.78 -33.20 28.51
N SER A 436 19.48 -32.91 28.58
CA SER A 436 18.61 -33.53 29.61
C SER A 436 17.22 -34.00 29.16
N CYS A 437 16.98 -34.19 27.86
CA CYS A 437 15.71 -34.76 27.37
C CYS A 437 15.86 -35.85 26.31
N THR A 438 17.01 -36.54 26.26
CA THR A 438 17.23 -37.72 25.40
C THR A 438 17.56 -38.97 26.21
N ARG A 439 16.88 -39.19 27.34
CA ARG A 439 16.78 -40.50 28.02
C ARG A 439 15.44 -40.60 28.74
N LEU A 440 14.48 -41.25 28.09
CA LEU A 440 13.37 -42.05 28.66
C LEU A 440 12.19 -42.09 27.67
N GLY A 441 12.42 -42.73 26.53
CA GLY A 441 11.36 -43.44 25.82
C GLY A 441 11.59 -44.93 26.04
N ALA A 442 10.70 -45.58 26.82
CA ALA A 442 10.28 -46.99 26.73
C ALA A 442 9.91 -47.55 28.11
N LEU A 443 8.61 -47.79 28.37
CA LEU A 443 8.02 -49.09 28.77
C LEU A 443 6.62 -48.91 29.42
N THR A 444 5.60 -49.33 28.66
CA THR A 444 4.43 -50.17 29.02
C THR A 444 3.52 -49.87 30.23
N SER A 445 2.26 -49.59 29.88
CA SER A 445 0.98 -50.10 30.44
C SER A 445 0.84 -50.44 31.92
N LEU A 446 -0.10 -49.77 32.62
CA LEU A 446 -1.08 -50.36 33.55
C LEU A 446 -2.01 -49.26 34.15
N GLY A 447 -3.31 -49.56 34.24
CA GLY A 447 -4.12 -49.18 35.41
C GLY A 447 -4.93 -47.88 35.38
N ARG A 448 -6.26 -48.03 35.43
CA ARG A 448 -7.28 -47.03 35.83
C ARG A 448 -7.03 -46.52 37.27
N GLN A 449 -7.39 -45.25 37.56
CA GLN A 449 -8.39 -44.81 38.58
C GLN A 449 -8.18 -43.35 39.10
N THR A 450 -9.31 -42.61 39.20
CA THR A 450 -9.68 -41.49 40.13
C THR A 450 -8.92 -40.13 40.06
N VAL A 451 -9.45 -38.99 39.55
CA VAL A 451 -10.53 -38.02 39.99
C VAL A 451 -10.08 -37.13 41.20
N PRO A 452 -10.45 -35.82 41.40
CA PRO A 452 -10.57 -34.61 40.56
C PRO A 452 -9.97 -33.32 41.22
N CYS A 453 -9.29 -32.41 40.51
CA CYS A 453 -9.00 -31.07 41.10
C CYS A 453 -8.68 -29.96 40.08
N VAL A 454 -9.65 -29.56 39.25
CA VAL A 454 -9.53 -28.35 38.41
C VAL A 454 -10.79 -27.47 38.44
N ASN A 455 -11.75 -27.74 39.34
CA ASN A 455 -13.01 -27.00 39.40
C ASN A 455 -13.07 -25.89 40.47
N ARG A 456 -11.92 -25.26 40.79
CA ARG A 456 -11.87 -24.11 41.74
C ARG A 456 -11.23 -22.83 41.19
N LEU A 457 -10.76 -22.80 39.95
CA LEU A 457 -10.23 -21.56 39.34
C LEU A 457 -11.14 -20.92 38.28
N LEU A 458 -12.30 -21.54 37.97
CA LEU A 458 -13.23 -21.07 36.93
C LEU A 458 -14.51 -20.41 37.48
N ARG A 459 -14.50 -19.95 38.74
CA ARG A 459 -15.59 -19.16 39.34
C ARG A 459 -15.16 -17.79 39.89
N ALA A 460 -13.98 -17.29 39.51
CA ALA A 460 -13.49 -15.97 39.94
C ALA A 460 -13.27 -14.96 38.81
N LEU A 461 -13.76 -15.23 37.59
CA LEU A 461 -13.65 -14.30 36.44
C LEU A 461 -14.99 -14.00 35.75
N VAL A 462 -16.09 -14.20 36.47
CA VAL A 462 -17.40 -13.60 36.15
C VAL A 462 -18.04 -13.15 37.47
N ALA A 463 -17.63 -11.97 37.93
CA ALA A 463 -18.31 -11.15 38.91
C ALA A 463 -18.00 -9.68 38.59
#